data_AF-A0A7Y2SQ03-F1
#
_entry.id   AF-A0A7Y2SQ03-F1
#
_cell.length_a   1.000
_cell.length_b   1.000
_cell.length_c   1.000
_cell.angle_alpha   90.00
_cell.angle_beta   90.00
_cell.angle_gamma   90.00
#
_symmetry.space_group_name_H-M   'P 1'
#
loop_
_entity.id
_entity.type
_entity.pdbx_description
1 polymer ?
#
loop_
_entity_poly.entity_id
_entity_poly.type
_entity_poly.pdbx_seq_one_letter_code
_entity_poly.pdbx_strand_id
1 'polypeptide(L)'
;MSNTHAQWARTHTVGGRIVGEFTNHESAPPRQMAIIMTLNGPEIAPRDTLIPLDHDDVIGSLSHRIEDVIDAAERVGYTTDEIRAAIDLALHRKTVSPQ
;
A
#
# COMPACT_ATOMS: atom_id res chain seq x y z
N MET A 1 -10.43 15.54 -18.72
CA MET A 1 -9.91 14.19 -18.37
C MET A 1 -8.78 14.40 -17.38
N SER A 2 -9.04 14.24 -16.08
CA SER A 2 -8.00 14.46 -15.06
C SER A 2 -7.09 13.24 -15.07
N ASN A 3 -5.83 13.43 -15.47
CA ASN A 3 -4.78 12.45 -15.22
C ASN A 3 -4.57 12.44 -13.71
N THR A 4 -5.35 11.63 -13.00
CA THR A 4 -5.14 11.38 -11.57
C THR A 4 -3.82 10.64 -11.45
N HIS A 5 -2.71 11.37 -11.29
CA HIS A 5 -1.48 10.78 -10.79
C HIS A 5 -1.86 10.03 -9.53
N ALA A 6 -1.68 8.72 -9.56
CA ALA A 6 -1.97 7.90 -8.40
C ALA A 6 -1.18 8.44 -7.22
N GLN A 7 -1.91 8.95 -6.24
CA GLN A 7 -1.32 9.63 -5.09
C GLN A 7 -1.21 8.63 -3.95
N TRP A 8 -0.01 8.47 -3.42
CA TRP A 8 0.19 7.77 -2.16
C TRP A 8 -0.11 8.72 -1.01
N ALA A 9 -0.79 8.21 -0.01
CA ALA A 9 -1.14 8.97 1.16
C ALA A 9 -1.25 8.06 2.38
N ARG A 10 -1.15 8.68 3.55
CA ARG A 10 -1.43 8.02 4.81
C ARG A 10 -2.35 8.83 5.69
N THR A 11 -3.03 8.13 6.58
CA THR A 11 -3.54 8.67 7.83
C THR A 11 -2.44 8.56 8.90
N HIS A 12 -2.80 8.81 10.16
CA HIS A 12 -1.92 8.59 11.30
C HIS A 12 -1.72 7.09 11.61
N THR A 13 -2.57 6.19 11.10
CA THR A 13 -2.52 4.74 11.38
C THR A 13 -2.17 3.88 10.18
N VAL A 14 -2.56 4.29 8.97
CA VAL A 14 -2.43 3.45 7.76
C VAL A 14 -1.96 4.25 6.55
N GLY A 15 -1.14 3.61 5.72
CA GLY A 15 -0.67 4.16 4.44
C GLY A 15 -1.16 3.32 3.26
N GLY A 16 -1.40 3.98 2.14
CA GLY A 16 -1.85 3.30 0.92
C GLY A 16 -1.98 4.22 -0.27
N ARG A 17 -2.53 3.68 -1.35
CA ARG A 17 -2.73 4.39 -2.61
C ARG A 17 -4.15 4.93 -2.68
N ILE A 18 -4.32 6.22 -2.97
CA ILE A 18 -5.63 6.78 -3.26
C ILE A 18 -6.10 6.19 -4.60
N VAL A 19 -7.23 5.49 -4.56
CA VAL A 19 -7.83 4.81 -5.72
C VAL A 19 -9.16 5.44 -6.15
N GLY A 20 -9.70 6.35 -5.35
CA GLY A 20 -10.92 7.09 -5.67
C GLY A 20 -11.18 8.20 -4.66
N GLU A 21 -12.03 9.14 -5.05
CA GLU A 21 -12.46 10.24 -4.18
C GLU A 21 -13.96 10.50 -4.42
N PHE A 22 -14.67 10.94 -3.39
CA PHE A 22 -16.08 11.29 -3.47
C PHE A 22 -16.46 12.33 -2.41
N THR A 23 -17.56 13.03 -2.62
CA THR A 23 -18.11 13.97 -1.63
C THR A 23 -19.15 13.26 -0.77
N ASN A 24 -18.95 13.24 0.55
CA ASN A 24 -19.95 12.75 1.49
C ASN A 24 -20.94 13.87 1.82
N HIS A 25 -22.11 13.84 1.17
CA HIS A 25 -23.19 14.80 1.40
C HIS A 25 -24.03 14.53 2.66
N GLU A 26 -23.85 13.38 3.31
CA GLU A 26 -24.51 13.05 4.59
C GLU A 26 -23.81 13.71 5.79
N SER A 27 -22.58 14.19 5.60
CA SER A 27 -21.86 15.01 6.59
C SER A 27 -22.28 16.48 6.53
N ALA A 28 -22.32 17.16 7.68
CA ALA A 28 -22.60 18.59 7.79
C ALA A 28 -21.41 19.32 8.45
N PRO A 29 -20.62 20.09 7.70
CA PRO A 29 -20.73 20.36 6.26
C PRO A 29 -20.33 19.15 5.39
N PRO A 30 -20.78 19.08 4.12
CA PRO A 30 -20.33 18.07 3.18
C PRO A 30 -18.80 18.04 3.09
N ARG A 31 -18.22 16.83 3.10
CA ARG A 31 -16.78 16.66 3.19
C ARG A 31 -16.23 15.79 2.06
N GLN A 32 -15.08 16.17 1.53
CA GLN A 32 -14.35 15.37 0.55
C GLN A 32 -13.76 14.14 1.24
N MET A 33 -14.01 12.96 0.68
CA MET A 33 -13.54 11.67 1.14
C MET A 33 -12.63 11.03 0.09
N ALA A 34 -11.69 10.21 0.54
CA ALA A 34 -10.80 9.44 -0.30
C ALA A 34 -10.90 7.96 0.05
N ILE A 35 -10.85 7.11 -0.98
CA ILE A 35 -10.71 5.65 -0.85
C ILE A 35 -9.23 5.33 -0.98
N ILE A 36 -8.65 4.79 0.08
CA ILE A 36 -7.25 4.42 0.19
C ILE A 36 -7.16 2.89 0.12
N MET A 37 -6.50 2.36 -0.90
CA MET A 37 -6.15 0.95 -0.93
C MET A 37 -4.90 0.73 -0.07
N THR A 38 -5.08 0.11 1.09
CA THR A 38 -4.00 -0.28 2.00
C THR A 38 -3.63 -1.76 1.80
N LEU A 39 -2.58 -2.22 2.48
CA LEU A 39 -2.21 -3.64 2.49
C LEU A 39 -3.24 -4.52 3.22
N ASN A 40 -4.11 -3.94 4.05
CA ASN A 40 -5.16 -4.65 4.78
C ASN A 40 -6.53 -4.58 4.07
N GLY A 41 -6.60 -3.91 2.92
CA GLY A 41 -7.83 -3.66 2.19
C GLY A 41 -8.17 -2.16 2.06
N PRO A 42 -9.33 -1.83 1.48
CA PRO A 42 -9.74 -0.46 1.26
C PRO A 42 -10.17 0.21 2.58
N GLU A 43 -9.71 1.44 2.78
CA GLU A 43 -10.14 2.32 3.85
C GLU A 43 -10.68 3.64 3.29
N ILE A 44 -11.62 4.27 4.01
CA ILE A 44 -12.18 5.56 3.63
C ILE A 44 -11.80 6.57 4.69
N ALA A 45 -11.16 7.66 4.26
CA ALA A 45 -10.73 8.72 5.15
C ALA A 45 -11.04 10.11 4.55
N PRO A 46 -11.27 11.13 5.38
CA PRO A 46 -11.45 12.47 4.87
C PRO A 46 -10.20 13.01 4.20
N ARG A 47 -10.37 13.65 3.03
CA ARG A 47 -9.26 14.02 2.15
C ARG A 47 -8.28 15.01 2.77
N ASP A 48 -8.79 15.89 3.62
CA ASP A 48 -8.07 16.92 4.37
C ASP A 48 -7.25 16.35 5.54
N THR A 49 -7.49 15.11 5.94
CA THR A 49 -6.70 14.41 6.98
C THR A 49 -5.53 13.61 6.40
N LEU A 50 -5.42 13.56 5.08
CA LEU A 50 -4.41 12.76 4.40
C LEU A 50 -3.09 13.50 4.32
N ILE A 51 -2.03 12.79 4.73
CA ILE A 51 -0.66 13.24 4.56
C ILE A 51 -0.16 12.62 3.25
N PRO A 52 0.23 13.44 2.25
CA PRO A 52 0.80 12.91 1.01
C PRO A 52 2.10 12.17 1.32
N LEU A 53 2.33 11.07 0.61
CA LEU A 53 3.57 10.31 0.67
C LEU A 53 4.31 10.44 -0.65
N ASP A 54 5.61 10.69 -0.55
CA ASP A 54 6.48 10.60 -1.71
C ASP A 54 6.66 9.14 -2.10
N HIS A 55 6.83 8.90 -3.40
CA HIS A 55 6.99 7.56 -3.93
C HIS A 55 8.15 6.82 -3.25
N ASP A 56 9.26 7.51 -2.99
CA ASP A 56 10.45 6.93 -2.38
C ASP A 56 10.23 6.54 -0.92
N ASP A 57 9.41 7.29 -0.17
CA ASP A 57 9.02 6.92 1.20
C ASP A 57 8.21 5.62 1.21
N VAL A 58 7.34 5.43 0.22
CA VAL A 58 6.53 4.22 0.08
C VAL A 58 7.41 3.02 -0.26
N ILE A 59 8.34 3.18 -1.19
CA ILE A 59 9.28 2.12 -1.56
C ILE A 59 10.18 1.77 -0.36
N GLY A 60 10.67 2.76 0.38
CA GLY A 60 11.44 2.54 1.61
C GLY A 60 10.65 1.77 2.68
N SER A 61 9.40 2.16 2.92
CA SER A 61 8.54 1.45 3.86
C SER A 61 8.25 0.01 3.42
N LEU A 62 8.12 -0.25 2.12
CA LEU A 62 7.94 -1.60 1.60
C LEU A 62 9.23 -2.41 1.76
N SER A 63 10.41 -1.81 1.49
CA SER A 63 11.72 -2.45 1.67
C SER A 63 11.91 -2.95 3.09
N HIS A 64 11.68 -2.11 4.10
CA HIS A 64 11.83 -2.51 5.51
C HIS A 64 10.95 -3.71 5.88
N ARG A 65 9.71 -3.77 5.37
CA ARG A 65 8.81 -4.91 5.62
C ARG A 65 9.29 -6.19 4.93
N ILE A 66 9.90 -6.06 3.75
CA ILE A 66 10.49 -7.19 3.05
C ILE A 66 11.73 -7.68 3.80
N GLU A 67 12.56 -6.76 4.28
CA GLU A 67 13.72 -7.05 5.14
C GLU A 67 13.30 -7.81 6.41
N ASP A 68 12.26 -7.37 7.13
CA ASP A 68 11.75 -8.08 8.31
C ASP A 68 11.37 -9.55 8.01
N VAL A 69 10.79 -9.81 6.84
CA VAL A 69 10.40 -11.16 6.41
C VAL A 69 11.62 -12.00 6.03
N ILE A 70 12.60 -11.40 5.35
CA ILE A 70 13.88 -12.05 5.00
C ILE A 70 14.61 -12.43 6.29
N ASP A 71 14.76 -11.48 7.23
CA ASP A 71 15.36 -11.71 8.54
C ASP A 71 14.69 -12.86 9.30
N ALA A 72 13.35 -12.92 9.28
CA ALA A 72 12.61 -13.99 9.92
C ALA A 72 12.86 -15.36 9.25
N ALA A 73 12.96 -15.40 7.92
CA ALA A 73 13.27 -16.63 7.18
C ALA A 73 14.71 -17.12 7.47
N GLU A 74 15.69 -16.20 7.47
CA GLU A 74 17.08 -16.54 7.80
C GLU A 74 17.20 -17.11 9.23
N ARG A 75 16.48 -16.54 10.21
CA ARG A 75 16.44 -17.06 11.59
C ARG A 75 15.89 -18.48 11.71
N VAL A 76 15.04 -18.90 10.77
CA VAL A 76 14.47 -20.26 10.72
C VAL A 76 15.36 -21.23 9.91
N GLY A 77 16.45 -20.73 9.31
CA GLY A 77 17.47 -21.53 8.64
C GLY A 77 17.35 -21.59 7.11
N TYR A 78 16.52 -20.74 6.50
CA TYR A 78 16.48 -20.60 5.06
C TYR A 78 17.73 -19.89 4.54
N THR A 79 18.27 -20.39 3.43
CA THR A 79 19.38 -19.75 2.72
C THR A 79 18.89 -18.60 1.84
N THR A 80 19.79 -17.67 1.51
CA THR A 80 19.49 -16.56 0.60
C THR A 80 18.95 -17.03 -0.75
N ASP A 81 19.45 -18.16 -1.27
CA ASP A 81 19.00 -18.70 -2.55
C ASP A 81 17.58 -19.28 -2.47
N GLU A 82 17.22 -19.96 -1.36
CA GLU A 82 15.86 -20.44 -1.12
C GLU A 82 14.87 -19.28 -0.95
N ILE A 83 15.28 -18.22 -0.24
CA ILE A 83 14.48 -17.00 -0.08
C ILE A 83 14.24 -16.34 -1.44
N ARG A 84 15.29 -16.19 -2.27
CA ARG A 84 15.16 -15.65 -3.62
C ARG A 84 14.21 -16.49 -4.48
N ALA A 85 14.36 -17.81 -4.48
CA ALA A 85 13.48 -18.71 -5.21
C ALA A 85 12.01 -18.60 -4.75
N ALA A 86 11.77 -18.43 -3.44
CA ALA A 86 10.43 -18.23 -2.90
C ALA A 86 9.81 -16.89 -3.31
N ILE A 87 10.59 -15.81 -3.32
CA ILE A 87 10.16 -14.48 -3.81
C ILE A 87 9.80 -14.56 -5.29
N ASP A 88 10.68 -15.14 -6.12
CA ASP A 88 10.45 -15.29 -7.55
C ASP A 88 9.17 -16.09 -7.83
N LEU A 89 8.96 -17.18 -7.10
CA LEU A 89 7.74 -17.99 -7.21
C LEU A 89 6.49 -17.19 -6.78
N ALA A 90 6.57 -16.41 -5.71
CA ALA A 90 5.46 -15.58 -5.23
C ALA A 90 5.09 -14.48 -6.25
N LEU A 91 6.10 -13.81 -6.82
CA LEU A 91 5.93 -12.82 -7.88
C LEU A 91 5.35 -13.44 -9.15
N HIS A 92 5.82 -14.63 -9.54
CA HIS A 92 5.26 -15.36 -10.67
C HIS A 92 3.77 -15.66 -10.44
N ARG A 93 3.38 -16.23 -9.30
CA ARG A 93 1.97 -16.50 -8.99
C ARG A 93 1.09 -15.25 -9.07
N LYS A 94 1.58 -14.10 -8.59
CA LYS A 94 0.84 -12.82 -8.64
C LYS A 94 0.72 -12.23 -10.05
N THR A 95 1.65 -12.54 -10.94
CA THR A 95 1.59 -12.08 -12.35
C THR A 95 0.76 -13.00 -13.24
N VAL A 96 0.68 -14.31 -12.92
CA VAL A 96 -0.07 -15.29 -13.73
C VAL A 96 -1.51 -15.49 -13.25
N SER A 97 -1.85 -15.18 -11.99
CA SER A 97 -3.25 -15.12 -11.55
C SER A 97 -3.90 -13.83 -12.09
N PRO A 98 -4.85 -13.92 -13.05
CA PRO A 98 -5.67 -12.76 -13.39
C PRO A 98 -6.52 -12.43 -12.16
N GLN A 99 -6.51 -11.17 -11.73
CA GLN A 99 -7.54 -10.64 -10.83
C GLN A 99 -8.88 -10.57 -11.57
#